data_AF-A0A9E2ZIN4-F1
#
_entry.id   AF-A0A9E2ZIN4-F1
#
_cell.length_a   1.000
_cell.length_b   1.000
_cell.length_c   1.000
_cell.angle_alpha   90.00
_cell.angle_beta   90.00
_cell.angle_gamma   90.00
#
_symmetry.space_group_name_H-M   'P 1'
#
loop_
_entity.id
_entity.type
_entity.pdbx_description
1 polymer ?
#
loop_
_entity_poly.entity_id
_entity_poly.type
_entity_poly.pdbx_seq_one_letter_code
_entity_poly.pdbx_strand_id
1 'polypeptide(L)' 'MSHPDPRCPFCDSDEVELVSAWGGQLITSQFRCGHCNTHFEAVRRDFAASGGEGGPLGWAYDAGRPNPVERTGK' A
#
# COMPACT_ATOMS: atom_id res chain seq x y z
N MET A 1 11.72 -11.19 -6.54
CA MET A 1 10.70 -11.81 -7.40
C MET A 1 9.89 -10.68 -8.01
N SER A 2 9.96 -10.48 -9.33
CA SER A 2 9.19 -9.45 -10.01
C SER A 2 7.71 -9.81 -9.93
N HIS A 3 6.90 -8.93 -9.35
CA HIS A 3 5.45 -9.12 -9.26
C HIS A 3 4.83 -8.86 -10.65
N PRO A 4 3.79 -9.61 -11.05
CA PRO A 4 3.21 -9.48 -12.39
C PRO A 4 2.65 -8.08 -12.60
N ASP A 5 2.98 -7.49 -13.75
CA ASP A 5 2.44 -6.22 -14.23
C ASP A 5 0.90 -6.25 -14.30
N PRO A 6 0.21 -5.13 -14.04
CA PRO A 6 -1.24 -5.10 -14.05
C PRO A 6 -1.80 -5.35 -15.47
N ARG A 7 -2.82 -6.21 -15.57
CA ARG A 7 -3.62 -6.43 -16.80
C ARG A 7 -4.84 -5.51 -16.84
N CYS A 8 -5.29 -5.17 -18.05
CA CYS A 8 -6.50 -4.38 -18.25
C CYS A 8 -7.75 -5.15 -17.80
N PRO A 9 -8.54 -4.66 -16.83
CA PRO A 9 -9.72 -5.36 -16.32
C PRO A 9 -10.91 -5.37 -17.28
N PHE A 10 -10.80 -4.66 -18.41
CA PHE A 10 -11.90 -4.49 -19.38
C PHE A 10 -11.77 -5.39 -20.61
N CYS A 11 -10.54 -5.77 -20.98
CA CYS A 11 -10.27 -6.58 -22.17
C CYS A 11 -9.19 -7.64 -21.97
N ASP A 12 -8.70 -7.82 -20.73
CA ASP A 12 -7.66 -8.76 -20.32
C ASP A 12 -6.29 -8.61 -21.02
N SER A 13 -6.12 -7.55 -21.82
CA SER A 13 -4.85 -7.21 -22.46
C SER A 13 -3.77 -6.91 -21.42
N ASP A 14 -2.55 -7.35 -21.74
CA ASP A 14 -1.29 -7.05 -21.07
C ASP A 14 -0.57 -5.83 -21.66
N GLU A 15 -1.11 -5.21 -22.71
CA GLU A 15 -0.60 -3.98 -23.30
C GLU A 15 -1.02 -2.79 -22.42
N VAL A 16 -0.29 -2.57 -21.33
CA VAL A 16 -0.63 -1.56 -20.32
C VAL A 16 0.54 -0.60 -20.09
N GLU A 17 0.28 0.71 -20.16
CA GLU A 17 1.26 1.77 -19.87
C GLU A 17 0.93 2.50 -18.56
N LEU A 18 1.97 2.83 -17.78
CA LEU A 18 1.84 3.68 -16.59
C LEU A 18 1.73 5.16 -17.03
N VAL A 19 0.61 5.80 -16.72
CA VAL A 19 0.34 7.19 -17.10
C VAL A 19 0.84 8.17 -16.04
N SER A 20 0.61 7.86 -14.77
CA SER A 20 1.02 8.71 -13.66
C SER A 20 1.26 7.90 -12.39
N ALA A 21 2.41 8.14 -11.78
CA ALA A 21 2.69 7.78 -10.40
C ALA A 21 2.43 9.03 -9.55
N TRP A 22 1.29 9.08 -8.89
CA TRP A 22 1.06 10.15 -7.94
C TRP A 22 2.09 9.99 -6.76
N GLY A 23 2.49 11.07 -6.07
CA GLY A 23 3.63 11.12 -5.12
C GLY A 23 3.45 10.83 -3.61
N GLY A 24 4.55 10.55 -2.91
CA GLY A 24 4.70 10.59 -1.44
C GLY A 24 4.03 9.48 -0.62
N GLN A 25 2.73 9.24 -0.81
CA GLN A 25 1.91 8.33 0.02
C GLN A 25 0.98 7.41 -0.79
N LEU A 26 0.99 7.43 -2.13
CA LEU A 26 -0.13 6.80 -2.84
C LEU A 26 -0.05 5.30 -2.99
N ILE A 27 -1.13 4.70 -2.53
CA ILE A 27 -1.48 3.31 -2.63
C ILE A 27 -1.83 2.87 -4.08
N THR A 28 -2.09 3.80 -5.01
CA THR A 28 -2.50 3.49 -6.39
C THR A 28 -1.64 4.18 -7.45
N SER A 29 -1.58 3.54 -8.62
CA SER A 29 -1.03 4.06 -9.87
C SER A 29 -2.13 4.09 -10.94
N GLN A 30 -2.05 5.04 -11.87
CA GLN A 30 -2.97 5.13 -13.01
C GLN A 30 -2.31 4.57 -14.28
N PHE A 31 -3.06 3.77 -15.03
CA PHE A 31 -2.63 3.08 -16.23
C PHE A 31 -3.56 3.36 -17.42
N ARG A 32 -3.06 3.14 -18.63
CA ARG A 32 -3.84 3.13 -19.88
C ARG A 32 -3.58 1.82 -20.63
N CYS A 33 -4.65 1.20 -21.12
CA CYS A 33 -4.57 0.03 -22.00
C CYS A 33 -4.26 0.47 -23.44
N GLY A 34 -3.24 -0.10 -24.08
CA GLY A 34 -2.94 0.10 -25.50
C GLY A 34 -3.96 -0.55 -26.44
N HIS A 35 -4.55 -1.67 -26.03
CA HIS A 35 -5.53 -2.39 -26.86
C HIS A 35 -6.91 -1.70 -26.91
N CYS A 36 -7.54 -1.49 -25.74
CA CYS A 36 -8.88 -0.92 -25.66
C CYS A 36 -8.91 0.58 -25.34
N ASN A 37 -7.74 1.21 -25.15
CA ASN A 37 -7.60 2.65 -24.85
C ASN A 37 -8.25 3.13 -23.53
N THR A 38 -8.71 2.21 -22.68
CA THR A 38 -9.34 2.53 -21.40
C THR A 38 -8.29 2.86 -20.32
N HIS A 39 -8.58 3.88 -19.52
CA HIS A 39 -7.79 4.21 -18.33
C HIS A 39 -8.31 3.43 -17.11
N PHE A 40 -7.42 2.98 -16.24
CA PHE A 40 -7.77 2.28 -15.01
C PHE A 40 -6.73 2.51 -13.92
N GLU A 41 -7.06 2.11 -12.69
CA GLU A 41 -6.19 2.24 -11.53
C GLU A 41 -5.84 0.86 -10.97
N ALA A 42 -4.61 0.70 -10.50
CA ALA A 42 -4.18 -0.49 -9.78
C ALA A 42 -3.38 -0.13 -8.52
N VAL A 43 -3.55 -0.93 -7.48
CA VAL A 43 -2.82 -0.77 -6.21
C VAL A 43 -1.34 -1.09 -6.42
N ARG A 44 -0.45 -0.21 -5.94
CA ARG A 44 1.00 -0.46 -5.90
C ARG A 44 1.28 -1.54 -4.86
N ARG A 45 1.99 -2.60 -5.23
CA ARG A 45 2.27 -3.73 -4.32
C ARG A 45 3.41 -3.50 -3.33
N ASP A 46 4.24 -2.46 -3.53
CA ASP A 46 5.34 -2.12 -2.61
C ASP A 46 4.88 -1.71 -1.20
N PHE A 47 3.59 -1.44 -0.99
CA PHE A 47 3.05 -1.15 0.35
C PHE A 47 2.97 -2.39 1.27
N ALA A 48 3.15 -3.61 0.72
CA ALA A 48 3.14 -4.84 1.51
C ALA A 48 4.46 -5.10 2.27
N ALA A 49 5.54 -4.35 2.00
CA ALA A 49 6.85 -4.57 2.63
C ALA A 49 7.21 -3.52 3.71
N SER A 50 6.24 -2.80 4.26
CA SER A 50 6.44 -1.98 5.47
C SER A 50 5.62 -2.47 6.67
N GLY A 51 4.91 -3.58 6.52
CA GLY A 51 4.15 -4.24 7.59
C GLY A 51 4.96 -5.32 8.30
N GLY A 52 5.93 -4.91 9.12
CA GLY A 52 6.40 -5.66 10.28
C GLY A 52 7.15 -6.98 10.03
N GLU A 53 8.41 -6.90 9.65
CA GLU A 53 9.41 -7.93 9.99
C GLU A 53 10.32 -7.39 11.10
N GLY A 54 10.35 -8.11 12.22
CA GLY A 54 10.85 -7.65 13.52
C GLY A 54 12.30 -7.18 13.54
N GLY A 55 12.49 -5.89 13.80
CA GLY A 55 13.68 -5.31 14.43
C GLY A 55 13.38 -4.91 15.90
N PRO A 56 14.38 -4.75 16.78
CA PRO A 56 14.25 -4.88 18.24
C PRO A 56 13.47 -3.77 18.96
N LEU A 57 12.81 -2.86 18.25
CA LEU A 57 11.97 -1.81 18.84
C LEU A 57 10.52 -2.07 18.46
N GLY A 58 9.96 -3.11 19.07
CA GLY A 58 8.53 -3.38 19.03
C GLY A 58 7.75 -2.15 19.50
N TRP A 59 6.74 -1.79 18.74
CA TRP A 59 5.68 -0.88 19.16
C TRP A 59 5.13 -1.39 20.50
N ALA A 60 5.62 -0.86 21.62
CA ALA A 60 5.09 -1.18 22.93
C ALA A 60 3.84 -0.33 23.17
N TYR A 61 2.75 -0.62 22.44
CA TYR A 61 1.44 -0.26 22.97
C TYR A 61 1.04 -1.36 23.96
N ASP A 62 1.14 -0.99 25.23
CA ASP A 62 0.32 -1.49 26.34
C ASP A 62 0.27 -3.01 26.62
N ALA A 63 1.25 -3.49 27.38
CA ALA A 63 1.10 -4.71 28.19
C ALA A 63 1.55 -4.51 29.65
N GLY A 64 1.37 -3.30 30.21
CA GLY A 64 1.68 -3.08 31.64
C GLY A 64 2.01 -1.66 32.12
N ARG A 65 1.66 -0.59 31.39
CA ARG A 65 1.76 0.77 31.96
C ARG A 65 0.39 1.17 32.54
N PRO A 66 0.29 1.57 33.83
CA PRO A 66 -0.97 2.06 34.36
C PRO A 66 -1.36 3.36 33.64
N ASN A 67 -2.67 3.53 33.43
CA ASN A 67 -3.23 4.69 32.76
C ASN A 67 -2.88 5.97 33.55
N PRO A 68 -2.41 7.05 32.91
CA PRO A 68 -2.07 8.31 33.59
C PRO A 68 -3.21 8.92 34.42
N VAL A 69 -4.48 8.54 34.19
CA VAL A 69 -5.62 8.98 35.02
C VAL A 69 -5.63 8.36 36.43
N GLU A 70 -4.98 7.21 36.64
CA GLU A 70 -4.99 6.47 37.90
C GLU A 70 -3.85 6.89 38.84
N ARG A 71 -3.02 7.87 38.44
CA ARG A 71 -1.82 8.29 39.20
C ARG A 71 -2.06 9.48 40.14
N THR A 72 -3.27 10.01 40.21
CA THR A 72 -3.66 11.04 41.18
C THR A 72 -4.47 10.39 42.30
N GLY A 73 -3.75 9.80 43.24
CA GLY A 73 -4.33 9.26 44.47
C GLY A 73 -4.99 10.36 45.31
N LYS A 74 -6.14 10.03 45.87
CA LYS A 74 -6.68 10.61 47.09
C LYS A 74 -6.43 9.64 48.24
#